data_AF-A0A8T0ITC6-F1
#
_entry.id   AF-A0A8T0ITC6-F1
#
_cell.length_a   1.000
_cell.length_b   1.000
_cell.length_c   1.000
_cell.angle_alpha   90.00
_cell.angle_beta   90.00
_cell.angle_gamma   90.00
#
_symmetry.space_group_name_H-M   'P 1'
#
loop_
_entity.id
_entity.type
_entity.pdbx_description
1 polymer ?
#
loop_
_entity_poly.entity_id
_entity_poly.type
_entity_poly.pdbx_seq_one_letter_code
_entity_poly.pdbx_strand_id
1 'polypeptide(L)'
;MKRLLTSSRSCRLVRVAICEAMLLAHLLSAIPVPDVEDVSRIIPDTVADAKSPQNESSMSRRQPYRTGFHFQPKRNWMNDPNGPFFYKGWYHLFYQYNPEGAIWGNIIWGHAVSHDLVHWRYLEPALKTDHWYDIRGVWSGSATFLEDNTPVLVYTGWSNGTEQMQNLAFPEDPGDPLLRKWVKHPGNPILVTPDGYMSSQFRDPSTAWKGEDGLWRMIVGAFMNASFGSQGGVALLFKSSNFVAWNRTPTPLYWVQTTGMWECPDFFPVHVALMQGLETSAHGDQVKHVLKVSMDSWKHDYYSVGTYNRTTDTYKPEISSAMEPGIGLRYDYGKFYASKTFFDPARNRRILWGWVNESSSIADDVAKGWSSVMALPRGIWLDPGASNVLIQWPIDEILTLRQDEVTLRDVRLAPGSTLELSDVRGVQLDIEVLFAMPELDKRNDLSDEDDVDLVYDLGSVRCKELASGVVSRSQSKEFGPFGLYVLASEDTEERTAVFFHLVHFRNFGWQGLICSDQSNSTLAEDADKTTYGSYVHVAEGDQALSLRVLVDHSIVESFAQGGRTVVTSRVYPQFLAHNRASAAARMFLFNDAAAEVVVKSITVWHMDDIKRRNL
;
A
#
# COMPACT_ATOMS: atom_id res chain seq x y z
N MET A 1 -11.79 52.73 -47.47
CA MET A 1 -10.40 52.47 -47.05
C MET A 1 -10.26 52.70 -45.55
N LYS A 2 -10.54 51.66 -44.77
CA LYS A 2 -10.20 51.51 -43.34
C LYS A 2 -10.59 50.09 -42.93
N ARG A 3 -9.64 49.41 -42.29
CA ARG A 3 -9.76 48.30 -41.31
C ARG A 3 -10.09 46.86 -41.75
N LEU A 4 -9.20 45.98 -41.24
CA LEU A 4 -9.41 44.69 -40.56
C LEU A 4 -9.68 43.44 -41.42
N LEU A 5 -8.68 42.54 -41.47
CA LEU A 5 -8.66 41.29 -40.70
C LEU A 5 -7.40 40.46 -40.98
N THR A 6 -6.54 40.35 -39.97
CA THR A 6 -5.46 39.38 -39.82
C THR A 6 -5.93 38.29 -38.85
N SER A 7 -5.92 37.02 -39.27
CA SER A 7 -5.79 35.82 -38.41
C SER A 7 -6.10 34.54 -39.22
N SER A 8 -5.08 33.78 -39.65
CA SER A 8 -5.30 32.39 -40.11
C SER A 8 -4.05 31.48 -40.15
N ARG A 9 -2.94 31.79 -39.45
CA ARG A 9 -1.75 30.92 -39.46
C ARG A 9 -1.48 30.12 -38.19
N SER A 10 -2.18 30.39 -37.08
CA SER A 10 -1.93 29.67 -35.81
C SER A 10 -2.73 28.36 -35.64
N CYS A 11 -3.74 28.10 -36.49
CA CYS A 11 -4.63 26.94 -36.34
C CYS A 11 -4.17 25.67 -37.10
N ARG A 12 -3.10 25.75 -37.91
CA ARG A 12 -2.58 24.58 -38.67
C ARG A 12 -1.42 23.85 -37.98
N LEU A 13 -0.62 24.53 -37.14
CA LEU A 13 0.51 23.90 -36.46
C LEU A 13 0.09 23.05 -35.25
N VAL A 14 -0.99 23.44 -34.55
CA VAL A 14 -1.52 22.67 -33.40
C VAL A 14 -2.13 21.32 -33.82
N ARG A 15 -2.66 21.21 -35.04
CA ARG A 15 -3.22 19.93 -35.54
C ARG A 15 -2.17 18.91 -35.98
N VAL A 16 -0.95 19.35 -36.30
CA VAL A 16 0.13 18.44 -36.73
C VAL A 16 0.83 17.83 -35.53
N ALA A 17 1.07 18.61 -34.46
CA ALA A 17 1.67 18.11 -33.22
C ALA A 17 0.79 17.10 -32.46
N ILE A 18 -0.54 17.25 -32.51
CA ILE A 18 -1.48 16.29 -31.91
C ILE A 18 -1.51 14.96 -32.69
N CYS A 19 -1.30 15.00 -34.02
CA CYS A 19 -1.21 13.78 -34.83
C CYS A 19 0.10 13.01 -34.61
N GLU A 20 1.23 13.69 -34.38
CA GLU A 20 2.51 13.00 -34.13
C GLU A 20 2.57 12.38 -32.72
N ALA A 21 1.96 13.01 -31.71
CA ALA A 21 1.82 12.41 -30.37
C ALA A 21 0.91 11.17 -30.37
N MET A 22 -0.15 11.16 -31.19
CA MET A 22 -1.00 9.96 -31.38
C MET A 22 -0.29 8.86 -32.18
N LEU A 23 0.61 9.21 -33.10
CA LEU A 23 1.40 8.23 -33.86
C LEU A 23 2.47 7.55 -33.00
N LEU A 24 3.11 8.28 -32.06
CA LEU A 24 4.03 7.67 -31.09
C LEU A 24 3.31 6.73 -30.10
N ALA A 25 2.08 7.08 -29.67
CA ALA A 25 1.25 6.19 -28.86
C ALA A 25 0.84 4.91 -29.61
N HIS A 26 0.65 4.98 -30.94
CA HIS A 26 0.40 3.79 -31.77
C HIS A 26 1.67 2.99 -32.08
N LEU A 27 2.84 3.61 -32.19
CA LEU A 27 4.11 2.91 -32.41
C LEU A 27 4.65 2.23 -31.14
N LEU A 28 4.36 2.76 -29.95
CA LEU A 28 4.63 2.08 -28.67
C LEU A 28 3.66 0.91 -28.39
N SER A 29 2.50 0.88 -29.06
CA SER A 29 1.53 -0.24 -28.97
C SER A 29 1.88 -1.45 -29.86
N ALA A 30 2.91 -1.33 -30.71
CA ALA A 30 3.34 -2.36 -31.66
C ALA A 30 4.58 -3.15 -31.20
N ILE A 31 5.08 -2.89 -29.99
CA ILE A 31 6.09 -3.76 -29.37
C ILE A 31 5.32 -4.94 -28.76
N PRO A 32 5.55 -6.19 -29.20
CA PRO A 32 4.96 -7.33 -28.51
C PRO A 32 5.38 -7.25 -27.05
N VAL A 33 4.39 -7.16 -26.16
CA VAL A 33 4.56 -7.42 -24.74
C VAL A 33 5.28 -8.78 -24.68
N PRO A 34 6.50 -8.88 -24.13
CA PRO A 34 7.08 -10.20 -23.92
C PRO A 34 6.08 -10.95 -23.04
N ASP A 35 5.68 -12.15 -23.49
CA ASP A 35 4.92 -13.08 -22.66
C ASP A 35 5.69 -13.23 -21.35
N VAL A 36 5.24 -12.50 -20.32
CA VAL A 36 5.66 -12.79 -18.96
C VAL A 36 4.92 -14.08 -18.67
N GLU A 37 5.66 -15.18 -18.73
CA GLU A 37 5.19 -16.48 -18.28
C GLU A 37 4.46 -16.27 -16.96
N ASP A 38 3.18 -16.61 -17.00
CA ASP A 38 2.30 -16.80 -15.86
C ASP A 38 3.11 -17.39 -14.70
N VAL A 39 3.32 -16.61 -13.64
CA VAL A 39 4.10 -17.05 -12.46
C VAL A 39 3.40 -18.23 -11.77
N SER A 40 2.15 -18.54 -12.14
CA SER A 40 1.48 -19.79 -11.74
C SER A 40 1.99 -21.04 -12.49
N ARG A 41 2.78 -20.88 -13.57
CA ARG A 41 3.36 -21.97 -14.38
C ARG A 41 4.82 -22.30 -14.10
N ILE A 42 5.49 -21.57 -13.19
CA ILE A 42 6.78 -22.00 -12.62
C ILE A 42 6.55 -22.50 -11.20
N ILE A 43 5.64 -23.47 -11.06
CA ILE A 43 5.69 -24.44 -9.99
C ILE A 43 5.87 -25.76 -10.73
N PRO A 44 7.07 -26.36 -10.78
CA PRO A 44 7.15 -27.73 -11.24
C PRO A 44 6.19 -28.56 -10.38
N ASP A 45 5.45 -29.48 -11.00
CA ASP A 45 4.49 -30.43 -10.38
C ASP A 45 5.11 -31.35 -9.28
N THR A 46 6.27 -30.97 -8.72
CA THR A 46 7.06 -31.70 -7.74
C THR A 46 7.22 -30.98 -6.39
N VAL A 47 6.53 -29.86 -6.12
CA VAL A 47 6.60 -29.18 -4.79
C VAL A 47 5.27 -29.24 -4.00
N ALA A 48 4.25 -29.93 -4.51
CA ALA A 48 2.96 -30.10 -3.80
C ALA A 48 3.02 -30.94 -2.51
N ASP A 49 4.18 -31.52 -2.16
CA ASP A 49 4.36 -32.39 -0.99
C ASP A 49 5.43 -31.92 0.01
N ALA A 50 5.84 -30.65 -0.03
CA ALA A 50 6.72 -30.09 0.99
C ALA A 50 5.96 -29.81 2.30
N LYS A 51 5.51 -30.87 2.99
CA LYS A 51 5.07 -30.77 4.39
C LYS A 51 6.24 -30.27 5.21
N SER A 52 6.05 -29.19 5.96
CA SER A 52 6.99 -28.82 7.02
C SER A 52 7.13 -30.01 7.98
N PRO A 53 8.34 -30.49 8.30
CA PRO A 53 8.49 -31.60 9.22
C PRO A 53 7.91 -31.19 10.58
N GLN A 54 6.87 -31.91 11.02
CA GLN A 54 6.29 -31.82 12.38
C GLN A 54 7.23 -32.45 13.43
N ASN A 55 8.52 -32.13 13.39
CA ASN A 55 9.45 -32.51 14.45
C ASN A 55 9.75 -31.29 15.33
N GLU A 56 9.00 -31.20 16.42
CA GLU A 56 9.15 -30.25 17.53
C GLU A 56 10.45 -30.41 18.35
N SER A 57 11.52 -30.97 17.78
CA SER A 57 12.81 -31.04 18.47
C SER A 57 14.00 -30.73 17.56
N SER A 58 14.28 -29.43 17.36
CA SER A 58 15.66 -28.95 17.29
C SER A 58 15.67 -27.44 17.53
N MET A 59 16.36 -27.01 18.60
CA MET A 59 16.80 -25.64 18.94
C MET A 59 15.90 -24.48 18.45
N SER A 60 15.32 -23.72 19.38
CA SER A 60 14.82 -22.34 19.18
C SER A 60 15.61 -21.59 18.08
N ARG A 61 15.18 -21.69 16.81
CA ARG A 61 15.85 -21.01 15.70
C ARG A 61 15.60 -19.53 15.92
N ARG A 62 16.68 -18.77 16.06
CA ARG A 62 16.62 -17.31 16.17
C ARG A 62 15.83 -16.75 14.99
N GLN A 63 14.97 -15.78 15.25
CA GLN A 63 14.09 -15.16 14.27
C GLN A 63 14.43 -13.67 14.13
N PRO A 64 15.60 -13.31 13.57
CA PRO A 64 16.10 -11.93 13.56
C PRO A 64 15.27 -10.98 12.71
N TYR A 65 14.43 -11.51 11.83
CA TYR A 65 13.62 -10.74 10.87
C TYR A 65 12.16 -10.63 11.28
N ARG A 66 11.76 -11.30 12.37
CA ARG A 66 10.38 -11.17 12.88
C ARG A 66 10.21 -9.82 13.52
N THR A 67 9.10 -9.18 13.19
CA THR A 67 8.73 -7.86 13.67
C THR A 67 8.39 -7.93 15.16
N GLY A 68 8.71 -6.86 15.88
CA GLY A 68 8.37 -6.70 17.29
C GLY A 68 7.13 -5.87 17.52
N PHE A 69 6.65 -5.11 16.54
CA PHE A 69 5.38 -4.36 16.67
C PHE A 69 4.47 -4.35 15.44
N HIS A 70 4.88 -4.89 14.30
CA HIS A 70 3.95 -5.15 13.19
C HIS A 70 3.17 -6.46 13.40
N PHE A 71 1.92 -6.47 12.94
CA PHE A 71 1.09 -7.67 12.95
C PHE A 71 1.63 -8.71 11.97
N GLN A 72 1.77 -9.95 12.45
CA GLN A 72 2.05 -11.14 11.65
C GLN A 72 1.56 -12.39 12.40
N PRO A 73 1.19 -13.49 11.73
CA PRO A 73 0.82 -14.72 12.41
C PRO A 73 2.02 -15.30 13.16
N LYS A 74 1.75 -16.18 14.14
CA LYS A 74 2.81 -16.83 14.94
C LYS A 74 3.83 -17.60 14.08
N ARG A 75 3.40 -18.12 12.93
CA ARG A 75 4.18 -18.87 11.93
C ARG A 75 3.43 -18.88 10.60
N ASN A 76 4.04 -19.42 9.56
CA ASN A 76 3.48 -19.68 8.23
C ASN A 76 3.20 -18.42 7.40
N TRP A 77 2.55 -18.61 6.25
CA TRP A 77 2.21 -17.59 5.27
C TRP A 77 0.97 -16.79 5.68
N MET A 78 1.06 -15.47 5.52
CA MET A 78 -0.07 -14.55 5.52
C MET A 78 -0.05 -13.69 4.25
N ASN A 79 -1.22 -13.28 3.76
CA ASN A 79 -1.32 -12.21 2.79
C ASN A 79 -2.43 -11.21 3.15
N ASP A 80 -3.44 -11.04 2.30
CA ASP A 80 -4.39 -9.93 2.32
C ASP A 80 -5.07 -9.71 3.69
N PRO A 81 -5.19 -8.45 4.15
CA PRO A 81 -6.07 -8.12 5.28
C PRO A 81 -7.53 -8.31 4.85
N ASN A 82 -8.32 -8.98 5.70
CA ASN A 82 -9.69 -9.34 5.39
C ASN A 82 -10.64 -8.82 6.47
N GLY A 83 -11.77 -8.28 6.01
CA GLY A 83 -12.85 -7.76 6.85
C GLY A 83 -12.45 -7.07 8.16
N PRO A 84 -11.54 -6.07 8.17
CA PRO A 84 -11.24 -5.36 9.40
C PRO A 84 -12.46 -4.55 9.88
N PHE A 85 -12.76 -4.54 11.18
CA PHE A 85 -13.82 -3.70 11.77
C PHE A 85 -13.66 -3.52 13.29
N PHE A 86 -14.45 -2.61 13.87
CA PHE A 86 -14.59 -2.47 15.33
C PHE A 86 -15.97 -2.95 15.78
N TYR A 87 -16.02 -3.84 16.77
CA TYR A 87 -17.25 -4.38 17.33
C TYR A 87 -17.14 -4.57 18.86
N LYS A 88 -18.10 -4.04 19.60
CA LYS A 88 -18.23 -4.23 21.07
C LYS A 88 -16.93 -4.04 21.86
N GLY A 89 -16.13 -3.02 21.52
CA GLY A 89 -14.88 -2.71 22.22
C GLY A 89 -13.64 -3.42 21.67
N TRP A 90 -13.79 -4.24 20.63
CA TRP A 90 -12.71 -4.99 20.00
C TRP A 90 -12.55 -4.59 18.53
N TYR A 91 -11.32 -4.36 18.12
CA TYR A 91 -10.92 -4.37 16.72
C TYR A 91 -10.72 -5.81 16.27
N HIS A 92 -11.30 -6.17 15.13
CA HIS A 92 -11.15 -7.46 14.48
C HIS A 92 -10.30 -7.29 13.24
N LEU A 93 -9.31 -8.18 13.08
CA LEU A 93 -8.54 -8.33 11.87
C LEU A 93 -8.61 -9.80 11.45
N PHE A 94 -9.10 -10.03 10.24
CA PHE A 94 -8.93 -11.31 9.56
C PHE A 94 -7.86 -11.16 8.50
N TYR A 95 -7.31 -12.28 8.04
CA TYR A 95 -6.25 -12.27 7.03
C TYR A 95 -6.19 -13.61 6.32
N GLN A 96 -5.86 -13.61 5.04
CA GLN A 96 -5.55 -14.85 4.33
C GLN A 96 -4.35 -15.53 5.00
N TYR A 97 -4.51 -16.81 5.31
CA TYR A 97 -3.54 -17.58 6.09
C TYR A 97 -3.40 -19.00 5.54
N ASN A 98 -2.16 -19.50 5.45
CA ASN A 98 -1.89 -20.92 5.22
C ASN A 98 -1.56 -21.60 6.56
N PRO A 99 -2.40 -22.51 7.08
CA PRO A 99 -2.12 -23.19 8.34
C PRO A 99 -1.00 -24.26 8.22
N GLU A 100 -0.58 -24.63 7.02
CA GLU A 100 0.32 -25.76 6.77
C GLU A 100 1.72 -25.38 6.28
N GLY A 101 1.93 -24.15 5.79
CA GLY A 101 3.21 -23.78 5.18
C GLY A 101 3.49 -22.28 5.11
N ALA A 102 4.76 -21.94 4.89
CA ALA A 102 5.24 -20.58 4.72
C ALA A 102 5.14 -20.06 3.27
N ILE A 103 4.38 -20.75 2.42
CA ILE A 103 4.08 -20.38 1.03
C ILE A 103 2.57 -20.30 0.83
N TRP A 104 2.12 -19.66 -0.24
CA TRP A 104 0.70 -19.57 -0.57
C TRP A 104 0.09 -20.96 -0.84
N GLY A 105 -1.11 -21.21 -0.32
CA GLY A 105 -1.83 -22.48 -0.43
C GLY A 105 -2.76 -22.70 0.77
N ASN A 106 -3.74 -23.59 0.64
CA ASN A 106 -4.69 -23.95 1.72
C ASN A 106 -5.31 -22.71 2.43
N ILE A 107 -5.64 -21.68 1.65
CA ILE A 107 -5.99 -20.37 2.18
C ILE A 107 -7.29 -20.42 2.98
N ILE A 108 -7.20 -19.95 4.22
CA ILE A 108 -8.30 -19.74 5.16
C ILE A 108 -8.23 -18.32 5.73
N TRP A 109 -9.24 -17.89 6.48
CA TRP A 109 -9.18 -16.63 7.23
C TRP A 109 -8.67 -16.87 8.64
N GLY A 110 -7.42 -16.47 8.90
CA GLY A 110 -6.93 -16.28 10.27
C GLY A 110 -7.71 -15.17 10.97
N HIS A 111 -7.71 -15.15 12.30
CA HIS A 111 -8.48 -14.18 13.08
C HIS A 111 -7.68 -13.71 14.31
N ALA A 112 -7.54 -12.40 14.46
CA ALA A 112 -7.01 -11.77 15.65
C ALA A 112 -7.90 -10.59 16.08
N VAL A 113 -7.85 -10.29 17.37
CA VAL A 113 -8.59 -9.17 17.97
C VAL A 113 -7.68 -8.31 18.83
N SER A 114 -8.00 -7.02 18.94
CA SER A 114 -7.22 -6.04 19.69
C SER A 114 -8.12 -4.98 20.33
N HIS A 115 -7.67 -4.35 21.42
CA HIS A 115 -8.33 -3.16 21.98
C HIS A 115 -7.75 -1.84 21.44
N ASP A 116 -6.56 -1.87 20.86
CA ASP A 116 -5.77 -0.68 20.53
C ASP A 116 -5.13 -0.75 19.13
N LEU A 117 -5.42 -1.79 18.34
CA LEU A 117 -4.82 -2.09 17.04
C LEU A 117 -3.30 -2.38 17.08
N VAL A 118 -2.70 -2.48 18.27
CA VAL A 118 -1.26 -2.70 18.47
C VAL A 118 -1.02 -4.07 19.11
N HIS A 119 -1.72 -4.36 20.20
CA HIS A 119 -1.59 -5.62 20.93
C HIS A 119 -2.70 -6.58 20.50
N TRP A 120 -2.30 -7.76 20.00
CA TRP A 120 -3.22 -8.68 19.35
C TRP A 120 -3.36 -10.00 20.09
N ARG A 121 -4.60 -10.42 20.30
CA ARG A 121 -4.96 -11.76 20.72
C ARG A 121 -5.33 -12.58 19.49
N TYR A 122 -4.54 -13.60 19.20
CA TYR A 122 -4.83 -14.58 18.15
C TYR A 122 -5.95 -15.51 18.58
N LEU A 123 -6.92 -15.73 17.68
CA LEU A 123 -8.04 -16.64 17.84
C LEU A 123 -7.89 -17.80 16.83
N GLU A 124 -8.81 -18.76 16.92
CA GLU A 124 -8.91 -19.81 15.90
C GLU A 124 -9.31 -19.21 14.54
N PRO A 125 -8.94 -19.83 13.40
CA PRO A 125 -9.36 -19.34 12.09
C PRO A 125 -10.89 -19.28 11.97
N ALA A 126 -11.39 -18.16 11.47
CA ALA A 126 -12.82 -17.84 11.45
C ALA A 126 -13.57 -18.53 10.31
N LEU A 127 -12.96 -18.56 9.11
CA LEU A 127 -13.52 -19.21 7.92
C LEU A 127 -12.49 -20.21 7.39
N LYS A 128 -12.92 -21.45 7.15
CA LYS A 128 -12.08 -22.58 6.67
C LYS A 128 -12.68 -23.15 5.39
N THR A 129 -11.93 -23.97 4.65
CA THR A 129 -12.47 -24.69 3.49
C THR A 129 -13.33 -25.87 3.96
N ASP A 130 -14.62 -25.84 3.67
CA ASP A 130 -15.57 -26.89 4.13
C ASP A 130 -16.82 -27.03 3.25
N HIS A 131 -16.96 -26.24 2.18
CA HIS A 131 -18.07 -26.35 1.24
C HIS A 131 -17.57 -26.35 -0.20
N TRP A 132 -18.39 -26.86 -1.13
CA TRP A 132 -18.03 -27.01 -2.55
C TRP A 132 -17.67 -25.67 -3.24
N TYR A 133 -18.24 -24.57 -2.78
CA TYR A 133 -18.03 -23.22 -3.34
C TYR A 133 -16.74 -22.54 -2.84
N ASP A 134 -16.04 -23.12 -1.86
CA ASP A 134 -14.77 -22.61 -1.33
C ASP A 134 -13.76 -23.70 -1.01
N ILE A 135 -13.95 -24.90 -1.56
CA ILE A 135 -13.15 -26.08 -1.23
C ILE A 135 -11.67 -25.92 -1.57
N ARG A 136 -11.32 -25.05 -2.55
CA ARG A 136 -9.94 -24.75 -2.93
C ARG A 136 -9.34 -23.55 -2.20
N GLY A 137 -10.15 -22.78 -1.48
CA GLY A 137 -9.68 -21.63 -0.71
C GLY A 137 -10.79 -20.66 -0.33
N VAL A 138 -10.63 -20.07 0.84
CA VAL A 138 -11.44 -18.95 1.34
C VAL A 138 -10.64 -17.66 1.13
N TRP A 139 -10.82 -17.03 -0.02
CA TRP A 139 -10.09 -15.83 -0.44
C TRP A 139 -10.68 -14.55 0.15
N SER A 140 -10.16 -13.41 -0.27
CA SER A 140 -10.36 -12.11 0.36
C SER A 140 -11.80 -11.61 0.31
N GLY A 141 -12.07 -10.66 1.20
CA GLY A 141 -13.41 -10.14 1.42
C GLY A 141 -13.43 -9.05 2.47
N SER A 142 -14.64 -8.56 2.74
CA SER A 142 -14.87 -7.41 3.61
C SER A 142 -15.99 -7.69 4.60
N ALA A 143 -16.02 -6.89 5.67
CA ALA A 143 -17.09 -6.92 6.65
C ALA A 143 -18.08 -5.80 6.38
N THR A 144 -19.34 -5.98 6.75
CA THR A 144 -20.37 -4.92 6.71
C THR A 144 -21.28 -5.06 7.92
N PHE A 145 -21.68 -3.94 8.51
CA PHE A 145 -22.71 -3.92 9.53
C PHE A 145 -24.09 -3.84 8.87
N LEU A 146 -24.96 -4.79 9.20
CA LEU A 146 -26.38 -4.71 8.86
C LEU A 146 -27.07 -3.66 9.75
N GLU A 147 -28.34 -3.35 9.45
CA GLU A 147 -29.09 -2.31 10.17
C GLU A 147 -29.30 -2.61 11.66
N ASP A 148 -29.29 -3.87 12.05
CA ASP A 148 -29.37 -4.34 13.43
C ASP A 148 -27.99 -4.32 14.14
N ASN A 149 -26.96 -3.76 13.50
CA ASN A 149 -25.55 -3.77 13.92
C ASN A 149 -24.92 -5.17 13.99
N THR A 150 -25.50 -6.18 13.33
CA THR A 150 -24.84 -7.47 13.15
C THR A 150 -23.74 -7.34 12.10
N PRO A 151 -22.46 -7.65 12.43
CA PRO A 151 -21.41 -7.71 11.42
C PRO A 151 -21.59 -8.97 10.57
N VAL A 152 -21.48 -8.85 9.26
CA VAL A 152 -21.46 -9.96 8.31
C VAL A 152 -20.20 -9.91 7.46
N LEU A 153 -19.73 -11.07 7.00
CA LEU A 153 -18.58 -11.18 6.11
C LEU A 153 -19.04 -11.59 4.73
N VAL A 154 -18.61 -10.85 3.71
CA VAL A 154 -18.71 -11.28 2.32
C VAL A 154 -17.30 -11.57 1.82
N TYR A 155 -17.09 -12.76 1.26
CA TYR A 155 -15.77 -13.23 0.84
C TYR A 155 -15.84 -14.01 -0.47
N THR A 156 -14.72 -14.10 -1.17
CA THR A 156 -14.60 -14.95 -2.37
C THR A 156 -14.23 -16.37 -1.98
N GLY A 157 -15.02 -17.36 -2.40
CA GLY A 157 -14.65 -18.77 -2.37
C GLY A 157 -14.10 -19.22 -3.71
N TRP A 158 -13.02 -19.99 -3.68
CA TRP A 158 -12.56 -20.74 -4.84
C TRP A 158 -13.19 -22.14 -4.84
N SER A 159 -14.10 -22.35 -5.79
CA SER A 159 -14.84 -23.61 -5.94
C SER A 159 -13.94 -24.74 -6.48
N ASN A 160 -14.50 -25.94 -6.67
CA ASN A 160 -13.74 -27.10 -7.19
C ASN A 160 -13.21 -26.92 -8.62
N GLY A 161 -13.77 -25.98 -9.40
CA GLY A 161 -13.29 -25.64 -10.74
C GLY A 161 -12.33 -24.45 -10.73
N THR A 162 -12.53 -23.54 -11.68
CA THR A 162 -11.78 -22.27 -11.78
C THR A 162 -12.60 -21.08 -11.31
N GLU A 163 -13.85 -21.31 -10.89
CA GLU A 163 -14.80 -20.27 -10.57
C GLU A 163 -14.54 -19.67 -9.18
N GLN A 164 -14.50 -18.33 -9.16
CA GLN A 164 -14.50 -17.48 -7.98
C GLN A 164 -15.95 -17.01 -7.73
N MET A 165 -16.46 -17.29 -6.54
CA MET A 165 -17.86 -17.03 -6.17
C MET A 165 -17.93 -16.25 -4.87
N GLN A 166 -18.92 -15.37 -4.70
CA GLN A 166 -19.04 -14.57 -3.47
C GLN A 166 -20.00 -15.24 -2.49
N ASN A 167 -19.53 -15.35 -1.25
CA ASN A 167 -20.17 -16.11 -0.18
C ASN A 167 -20.37 -15.20 1.03
N LEU A 168 -21.43 -15.48 1.79
CA LEU A 168 -21.83 -14.74 2.99
C LEU A 168 -21.62 -15.60 4.23
N ALA A 169 -21.12 -15.00 5.30
CA ALA A 169 -21.00 -15.63 6.62
C ALA A 169 -21.48 -14.67 7.73
N PHE A 170 -22.03 -15.27 8.78
CA PHE A 170 -22.58 -14.59 9.97
C PHE A 170 -21.85 -15.08 11.22
N PRO A 171 -21.73 -14.27 12.28
CA PRO A 171 -21.29 -14.79 13.57
C PRO A 171 -22.30 -15.82 14.08
N GLU A 172 -21.83 -16.95 14.62
CA GLU A 172 -22.69 -17.96 15.26
C GLU A 172 -23.43 -17.36 16.46
N ASP A 173 -22.72 -16.52 17.21
CA ASP A 173 -23.25 -15.77 18.35
C ASP A 173 -22.83 -14.30 18.24
N PRO A 174 -23.71 -13.40 17.74
CA PRO A 174 -23.46 -11.95 17.78
C PRO A 174 -23.22 -11.42 19.20
N GLY A 175 -23.65 -12.15 20.24
CA GLY A 175 -23.38 -11.85 21.65
C GLY A 175 -21.90 -11.90 22.02
N ASP A 176 -21.11 -12.79 21.41
CA ASP A 176 -19.68 -12.97 21.66
C ASP A 176 -18.88 -11.76 21.14
N PRO A 177 -18.31 -10.90 22.00
CA PRO A 177 -17.58 -9.72 21.54
C PRO A 177 -16.32 -10.09 20.73
N LEU A 178 -15.81 -11.32 20.86
CA LEU A 178 -14.66 -11.81 20.11
C LEU A 178 -15.04 -12.47 18.78
N LEU A 179 -16.34 -12.71 18.53
CA LEU A 179 -16.88 -13.35 17.32
C LEU A 179 -16.07 -14.58 16.88
N ARG A 180 -15.83 -15.51 17.80
CA ARG A 180 -14.90 -16.64 17.60
C ARG A 180 -15.37 -17.67 16.57
N LYS A 181 -16.66 -17.68 16.23
CA LYS A 181 -17.26 -18.67 15.34
C LYS A 181 -18.16 -18.00 14.34
N TRP A 182 -18.09 -18.49 13.11
CA TRP A 182 -18.84 -17.99 11.97
C TRP A 182 -19.55 -19.14 11.27
N VAL A 183 -20.77 -18.89 10.81
CA VAL A 183 -21.61 -19.83 10.06
C VAL A 183 -21.79 -19.27 8.66
N LYS A 184 -21.49 -20.10 7.66
CA LYS A 184 -21.70 -19.76 6.25
C LYS A 184 -23.19 -19.83 5.91
N HIS A 185 -23.67 -18.86 5.14
CA HIS A 185 -25.06 -18.81 4.74
C HIS A 185 -25.44 -20.06 3.91
N PRO A 186 -26.56 -20.75 4.22
CA PRO A 186 -26.94 -22.00 3.53
C PRO A 186 -27.27 -21.79 2.04
N GLY A 187 -27.60 -20.57 1.63
CA GLY A 187 -27.82 -20.19 0.23
C GLY A 187 -26.56 -19.76 -0.51
N ASN A 188 -25.36 -20.01 0.01
CA ASN A 188 -24.12 -19.70 -0.71
C ASN A 188 -23.94 -20.59 -1.97
N PRO A 189 -23.33 -20.06 -3.04
CA PRO A 189 -22.84 -18.68 -3.18
C PRO A 189 -23.98 -17.67 -3.38
N ILE A 190 -23.85 -16.48 -2.80
CA ILE A 190 -24.82 -15.38 -2.96
C ILE A 190 -24.63 -14.61 -4.28
N LEU A 191 -23.44 -14.71 -4.88
CA LEU A 191 -23.14 -14.17 -6.21
C LEU A 191 -22.19 -15.11 -6.96
N VAL A 192 -22.52 -15.37 -8.22
CA VAL A 192 -21.65 -16.05 -9.18
C VAL A 192 -21.15 -15.04 -10.22
N THR A 193 -20.13 -15.43 -10.97
CA THR A 193 -19.61 -14.60 -12.06
C THR A 193 -20.72 -14.25 -13.05
N PRO A 194 -20.95 -12.96 -13.34
CA PRO A 194 -21.94 -12.55 -14.33
C PRO A 194 -21.54 -12.96 -15.75
N ASP A 195 -22.52 -13.16 -16.61
CA ASP A 195 -22.29 -13.42 -18.03
C ASP A 195 -21.38 -12.36 -18.65
N GLY A 196 -20.37 -12.83 -19.39
CA GLY A 196 -19.39 -11.99 -20.06
C GLY A 196 -18.14 -11.65 -19.26
N TYR A 197 -18.02 -12.11 -18.02
CA TYR A 197 -16.80 -11.96 -17.24
C TYR A 197 -16.10 -13.30 -17.08
N MET A 198 -14.78 -13.27 -16.90
CA MET A 198 -13.99 -14.47 -16.65
C MET A 198 -14.24 -14.97 -15.23
N SER A 199 -14.65 -16.23 -15.08
CA SER A 199 -14.94 -16.82 -13.76
C SER A 199 -13.72 -16.95 -12.86
N SER A 200 -12.52 -16.96 -13.43
CA SER A 200 -11.24 -16.90 -12.71
C SER A 200 -10.76 -15.48 -12.39
N GLN A 201 -11.55 -14.45 -12.72
CA GLN A 201 -11.23 -13.05 -12.48
C GLN A 201 -12.48 -12.30 -11.99
N PHE A 202 -13.02 -12.74 -10.85
CA PHE A 202 -14.19 -12.16 -10.18
C PHE A 202 -14.10 -12.36 -8.66
N ARG A 203 -13.49 -11.41 -7.94
CA ARG A 203 -13.12 -11.59 -6.52
C ARG A 203 -13.10 -10.30 -5.71
N ASP A 204 -12.95 -10.49 -4.41
CA ASP A 204 -12.67 -9.49 -3.38
C ASP A 204 -13.81 -8.47 -3.19
N PRO A 205 -14.99 -8.91 -2.72
CA PRO A 205 -16.12 -8.03 -2.45
C PRO A 205 -15.74 -6.94 -1.43
N SER A 206 -16.09 -5.70 -1.73
CA SER A 206 -15.86 -4.54 -0.85
C SER A 206 -16.79 -4.55 0.37
N THR A 207 -16.51 -3.69 1.35
CA THR A 207 -17.52 -3.28 2.32
C THR A 207 -18.71 -2.69 1.57
N ALA A 208 -19.92 -3.12 1.91
CA ALA A 208 -21.14 -2.62 1.27
C ALA A 208 -21.60 -1.31 1.92
N TRP A 209 -22.27 -0.46 1.14
CA TRP A 209 -22.84 0.81 1.61
C TRP A 209 -24.32 0.90 1.26
N LYS A 210 -25.09 1.62 2.06
CA LYS A 210 -26.53 1.79 1.85
C LYS A 210 -26.83 3.13 1.17
N GLY A 211 -27.60 3.10 0.09
CA GLY A 211 -28.08 4.32 -0.57
C GLY A 211 -29.35 4.87 0.07
N GLU A 212 -29.70 6.09 -0.30
CA GLU A 212 -30.96 6.76 0.13
C GLU A 212 -32.23 6.05 -0.33
N ASP A 213 -32.16 5.28 -1.42
CA ASP A 213 -33.24 4.42 -1.90
C ASP A 213 -33.44 3.15 -1.03
N GLY A 214 -32.67 3.01 0.06
CA GLY A 214 -32.74 1.87 0.97
C GLY A 214 -32.07 0.60 0.46
N LEU A 215 -31.37 0.64 -0.68
CA LEU A 215 -30.68 -0.52 -1.24
C LEU A 215 -29.20 -0.51 -0.85
N TRP A 216 -28.67 -1.68 -0.52
CA TRP A 216 -27.23 -1.93 -0.40
C TRP A 216 -26.56 -1.89 -1.76
N ARG A 217 -25.33 -1.39 -1.81
CA ARG A 217 -24.39 -1.51 -2.93
C ARG A 217 -23.14 -2.25 -2.46
N MET A 218 -22.56 -3.02 -3.37
CA MET A 218 -21.26 -3.66 -3.17
C MET A 218 -20.53 -3.69 -4.52
N ILE A 219 -19.22 -3.48 -4.50
CA ILE A 219 -18.38 -3.73 -5.68
C ILE A 219 -17.57 -5.00 -5.53
N VAL A 220 -17.35 -5.67 -6.66
CA VAL A 220 -16.47 -6.83 -6.77
C VAL A 220 -15.50 -6.57 -7.91
N GLY A 221 -14.22 -6.87 -7.69
CA GLY A 221 -13.18 -6.72 -8.68
C GLY A 221 -13.37 -7.76 -9.78
N ALA A 222 -13.24 -7.33 -11.03
CA ALA A 222 -13.29 -8.25 -12.15
C ALA A 222 -12.44 -7.76 -13.32
N PHE A 223 -12.32 -8.62 -14.33
CA PHE A 223 -11.68 -8.30 -15.58
C PHE A 223 -12.63 -8.53 -16.76
N MET A 224 -12.74 -7.52 -17.62
CA MET A 224 -13.47 -7.58 -18.88
C MET A 224 -12.51 -7.94 -20.01
N ASN A 225 -12.84 -8.99 -20.77
CA ASN A 225 -12.03 -9.43 -21.90
C ASN A 225 -12.42 -8.70 -23.21
N ALA A 226 -11.57 -8.82 -24.23
CA ALA A 226 -11.76 -8.17 -25.52
C ALA A 226 -13.05 -8.56 -26.28
N SER A 227 -13.75 -9.64 -25.88
CA SER A 227 -15.02 -10.06 -26.51
C SER A 227 -16.14 -9.02 -26.36
N PHE A 228 -15.93 -7.98 -25.54
CA PHE A 228 -16.85 -6.84 -25.33
C PHE A 228 -16.44 -5.58 -26.10
N GLY A 229 -15.45 -5.66 -27.00
CA GLY A 229 -14.95 -4.51 -27.76
C GLY A 229 -14.02 -3.58 -26.94
N SER A 230 -13.72 -3.93 -25.69
CA SER A 230 -12.79 -3.25 -24.80
C SER A 230 -12.24 -4.26 -23.77
N GLN A 231 -11.02 -4.03 -23.29
CA GLN A 231 -10.36 -4.88 -22.28
C GLN A 231 -9.86 -4.00 -21.14
N GLY A 232 -10.11 -4.42 -19.90
CA GLY A 232 -9.76 -3.63 -18.72
C GLY A 232 -10.22 -4.24 -17.41
N GLY A 233 -9.60 -3.77 -16.32
CA GLY A 233 -10.09 -3.98 -14.97
C GLY A 233 -11.36 -3.18 -14.69
N VAL A 234 -12.24 -3.75 -13.88
CA VAL A 234 -13.57 -3.19 -13.61
C VAL A 234 -14.01 -3.44 -12.18
N ALA A 235 -14.67 -2.44 -11.59
CA ALA A 235 -15.40 -2.56 -10.34
C ALA A 235 -16.89 -2.82 -10.66
N LEU A 236 -17.28 -4.10 -10.69
CA LEU A 236 -18.66 -4.49 -10.95
C LEU A 236 -19.54 -4.12 -9.77
N LEU A 237 -20.62 -3.39 -10.02
CA LEU A 237 -21.54 -2.92 -9.00
C LEU A 237 -22.77 -3.83 -8.90
N PHE A 238 -23.14 -4.14 -7.66
CA PHE A 238 -24.30 -4.95 -7.33
C PHE A 238 -25.20 -4.22 -6.34
N LYS A 239 -26.51 -4.49 -6.41
CA LYS A 239 -27.50 -3.98 -5.47
C LYS A 239 -28.29 -5.08 -4.79
N SER A 240 -28.66 -4.86 -3.53
CA SER A 240 -29.53 -5.77 -2.77
C SER A 240 -30.43 -5.01 -1.79
N SER A 241 -31.67 -5.48 -1.61
CA SER A 241 -32.56 -4.99 -0.55
C SER A 241 -32.42 -5.77 0.76
N ASN A 242 -31.90 -7.00 0.72
CA ASN A 242 -31.87 -7.93 1.86
C ASN A 242 -30.48 -8.51 2.16
N PHE A 243 -29.44 -8.03 1.48
CA PHE A 243 -28.05 -8.46 1.61
C PHE A 243 -27.75 -9.91 1.18
N VAL A 244 -28.75 -10.65 0.70
CA VAL A 244 -28.62 -12.05 0.26
C VAL A 244 -28.79 -12.16 -1.25
N ALA A 245 -29.84 -11.57 -1.80
CA ALA A 245 -30.10 -11.58 -3.24
C ALA A 245 -29.52 -10.30 -3.87
N TRP A 246 -28.49 -10.46 -4.70
CA TRP A 246 -27.77 -9.36 -5.31
C TRP A 246 -27.98 -9.34 -6.83
N ASN A 247 -28.31 -8.17 -7.37
CA ASN A 247 -28.46 -7.95 -8.80
C ASN A 247 -27.35 -7.04 -9.31
N ARG A 248 -26.68 -7.43 -10.39
CA ARG A 248 -25.69 -6.58 -11.06
C ARG A 248 -26.38 -5.37 -11.70
N THR A 249 -25.80 -4.19 -11.55
CA THR A 249 -26.25 -3.02 -12.30
C THR A 249 -25.83 -3.11 -13.77
N PRO A 250 -26.58 -2.49 -14.71
CA PRO A 250 -26.21 -2.51 -16.13
C PRO A 250 -24.80 -1.95 -16.39
N THR A 251 -24.45 -0.85 -15.71
CA THR A 251 -23.15 -0.20 -15.76
C THR A 251 -22.33 -0.54 -14.49
N PRO A 252 -21.02 -0.81 -14.62
CA PRO A 252 -20.15 -0.92 -13.44
C PRO A 252 -20.04 0.44 -12.72
N LEU A 253 -19.47 0.43 -11.50
CA LEU A 253 -19.20 1.67 -10.79
C LEU A 253 -18.14 2.50 -11.54
N TYR A 254 -17.07 1.82 -11.96
CA TYR A 254 -15.98 2.38 -12.76
C TYR A 254 -15.19 1.26 -13.45
N TRP A 255 -14.44 1.60 -14.49
CA TRP A 255 -13.54 0.71 -15.22
C TRP A 255 -12.46 1.54 -15.92
N VAL A 256 -11.31 0.92 -16.19
CA VAL A 256 -10.20 1.59 -16.91
C VAL A 256 -9.67 0.67 -17.99
N GLN A 257 -9.74 1.13 -19.24
CA GLN A 257 -9.17 0.44 -20.37
C GLN A 257 -7.66 0.27 -20.18
N THR A 258 -7.07 -0.82 -20.69
CA THR A 258 -5.62 -1.13 -20.61
C THR A 258 -5.10 -1.60 -19.25
N THR A 259 -5.91 -1.56 -18.20
CA THR A 259 -5.55 -2.18 -16.91
C THR A 259 -5.84 -3.68 -16.92
N GLY A 260 -5.11 -4.44 -16.10
CA GLY A 260 -5.36 -5.86 -15.84
C GLY A 260 -6.48 -6.09 -14.81
N MET A 261 -6.51 -7.30 -14.25
CA MET A 261 -7.45 -7.66 -13.17
C MET A 261 -7.36 -6.67 -12.00
N TRP A 262 -8.53 -6.20 -11.55
CA TRP A 262 -8.66 -5.41 -10.32
C TRP A 262 -8.94 -6.33 -9.15
N GLU A 263 -8.00 -6.41 -8.22
CA GLU A 263 -8.13 -7.09 -6.95
C GLU A 263 -8.50 -6.10 -5.84
N CYS A 264 -9.02 -6.62 -4.74
CA CYS A 264 -9.26 -5.91 -3.48
C CYS A 264 -9.79 -4.47 -3.65
N PRO A 265 -10.89 -4.25 -4.42
CA PRO A 265 -11.45 -2.93 -4.53
C PRO A 265 -11.96 -2.42 -3.18
N ASP A 266 -11.83 -1.12 -2.97
CA ASP A 266 -12.38 -0.41 -1.82
C ASP A 266 -13.03 0.89 -2.29
N PHE A 267 -14.18 1.22 -1.72
CA PHE A 267 -14.94 2.41 -2.07
C PHE A 267 -15.54 3.05 -0.84
N PHE A 268 -15.06 4.25 -0.50
CA PHE A 268 -15.43 4.90 0.76
C PHE A 268 -15.44 6.43 0.68
N PRO A 269 -16.23 7.09 1.54
CA PRO A 269 -16.28 8.55 1.60
C PRO A 269 -15.13 9.14 2.44
N VAL A 270 -14.73 10.36 2.08
CA VAL A 270 -13.79 11.22 2.82
C VAL A 270 -14.35 12.63 2.93
N HIS A 271 -14.07 13.31 4.05
CA HIS A 271 -14.47 14.69 4.25
C HIS A 271 -13.48 15.64 3.55
N VAL A 272 -13.97 16.69 2.88
CA VAL A 272 -13.11 17.59 2.10
C VAL A 272 -12.23 18.52 2.92
N ALA A 273 -12.56 18.74 4.19
CA ALA A 273 -11.89 19.72 5.04
C ALA A 273 -11.53 19.24 6.45
N LEU A 274 -11.98 18.04 6.84
CA LEU A 274 -11.82 17.53 8.22
C LEU A 274 -10.97 16.27 8.17
N MET A 275 -9.99 16.18 9.05
CA MET A 275 -9.12 15.01 9.22
C MET A 275 -9.84 13.92 10.03
N GLN A 276 -11.01 13.51 9.57
CA GLN A 276 -11.84 12.49 10.22
C GLN A 276 -12.29 11.42 9.21
N GLY A 277 -12.54 10.23 9.71
CA GLY A 277 -13.15 9.15 8.95
C GLY A 277 -14.65 9.35 8.84
N LEU A 278 -15.22 8.77 7.80
CA LEU A 278 -16.67 8.73 7.59
C LEU A 278 -17.12 7.26 7.49
N GLU A 279 -18.32 6.99 8.01
CA GLU A 279 -19.04 5.74 7.78
C GLU A 279 -19.21 5.55 6.25
N THR A 280 -19.17 4.31 5.77
CA THR A 280 -19.11 3.99 4.33
C THR A 280 -20.35 4.48 3.56
N SER A 281 -21.50 4.63 4.22
CA SER A 281 -22.75 5.17 3.65
C SER A 281 -22.90 6.69 3.81
N ALA A 282 -21.91 7.38 4.40
CA ALA A 282 -21.93 8.82 4.57
C ALA A 282 -21.93 9.56 3.24
N HIS A 283 -22.63 10.70 3.20
CA HIS A 283 -22.82 11.51 2.01
C HIS A 283 -23.08 12.97 2.40
N GLY A 284 -22.95 13.88 1.42
CA GLY A 284 -23.22 15.31 1.58
C GLY A 284 -22.31 16.16 0.70
N ASP A 285 -22.55 17.47 0.69
CA ASP A 285 -21.83 18.43 -0.18
C ASP A 285 -20.33 18.53 0.15
N GLN A 286 -19.94 18.14 1.37
CA GLN A 286 -18.55 18.13 1.85
C GLN A 286 -17.92 16.73 1.82
N VAL A 287 -18.50 15.81 1.05
CA VAL A 287 -18.03 14.42 0.93
C VAL A 287 -17.54 14.15 -0.49
N LYS A 288 -16.30 13.69 -0.60
CA LYS A 288 -15.78 13.01 -1.80
C LYS A 288 -15.70 11.52 -1.55
N HIS A 289 -15.49 10.75 -2.60
CA HIS A 289 -15.31 9.31 -2.53
C HIS A 289 -13.94 8.91 -3.06
N VAL A 290 -13.39 7.87 -2.47
CA VAL A 290 -12.15 7.23 -2.90
C VAL A 290 -12.52 5.91 -3.55
N LEU A 291 -12.06 5.69 -4.78
CA LEU A 291 -12.05 4.35 -5.38
C LEU A 291 -10.60 3.86 -5.40
N LYS A 292 -10.36 2.76 -4.70
CA LYS A 292 -9.07 2.07 -4.67
C LYS A 292 -9.18 0.68 -5.29
N VAL A 293 -8.12 0.26 -5.99
CA VAL A 293 -7.97 -1.07 -6.59
C VAL A 293 -6.52 -1.56 -6.43
N SER A 294 -6.36 -2.87 -6.33
CA SER A 294 -5.07 -3.56 -6.32
C SER A 294 -4.80 -4.15 -7.71
N MET A 295 -3.67 -3.82 -8.32
CA MET A 295 -3.34 -4.28 -9.67
C MET A 295 -2.60 -5.62 -9.65
N ASP A 296 -3.24 -6.66 -10.18
CA ASP A 296 -2.73 -8.04 -10.17
C ASP A 296 -1.34 -8.13 -10.85
N SER A 297 -1.15 -7.43 -11.97
CA SER A 297 0.05 -7.53 -12.81
C SER A 297 1.32 -6.95 -12.19
N TRP A 298 1.21 -5.86 -11.43
CA TRP A 298 2.38 -5.13 -10.88
C TRP A 298 2.40 -5.09 -9.35
N LYS A 299 1.40 -5.66 -8.69
CA LYS A 299 1.31 -5.79 -7.23
C LYS A 299 1.44 -4.44 -6.51
N HIS A 300 0.70 -3.45 -7.00
CA HIS A 300 0.57 -2.13 -6.39
C HIS A 300 -0.89 -1.73 -6.20
N ASP A 301 -1.12 -0.91 -5.18
CA ASP A 301 -2.43 -0.38 -4.82
C ASP A 301 -2.58 1.07 -5.26
N TYR A 302 -3.60 1.33 -6.06
CA TYR A 302 -3.86 2.64 -6.65
C TYR A 302 -5.21 3.17 -6.22
N TYR A 303 -5.31 4.48 -6.06
CA TYR A 303 -6.57 5.14 -5.77
C TYR A 303 -6.79 6.37 -6.63
N SER A 304 -8.05 6.80 -6.69
CA SER A 304 -8.42 8.15 -7.09
C SER A 304 -9.45 8.72 -6.12
N VAL A 305 -9.51 10.04 -6.05
CA VAL A 305 -10.56 10.77 -5.33
C VAL A 305 -11.51 11.38 -6.36
N GLY A 306 -12.80 11.33 -6.09
CA GLY A 306 -13.82 11.80 -7.02
C GLY A 306 -15.20 11.99 -6.40
N THR A 307 -16.17 12.20 -7.27
CA THR A 307 -17.58 12.37 -6.91
C THR A 307 -18.38 11.12 -7.22
N TYR A 308 -19.32 10.79 -6.35
CA TYR A 308 -20.24 9.66 -6.54
C TYR A 308 -21.64 10.19 -6.77
N ASN A 309 -22.17 9.99 -7.98
CA ASN A 309 -23.55 10.28 -8.28
C ASN A 309 -24.42 9.10 -7.86
N ARG A 310 -25.18 9.30 -6.78
CA ARG A 310 -25.99 8.26 -6.13
C ARG A 310 -27.29 7.95 -6.87
N THR A 311 -27.75 8.85 -7.74
CA THR A 311 -28.94 8.65 -8.57
C THR A 311 -28.64 7.72 -9.74
N THR A 312 -27.48 7.87 -10.36
CA THR A 312 -27.04 7.06 -11.50
C THR A 312 -26.10 5.92 -11.11
N ASP A 313 -25.66 5.87 -9.85
CA ASP A 313 -24.63 4.97 -9.34
C ASP A 313 -23.32 5.01 -10.15
N THR A 314 -22.85 6.22 -10.47
CA THR A 314 -21.63 6.43 -11.25
C THR A 314 -20.59 7.18 -10.44
N TYR A 315 -19.35 6.69 -10.46
CA TYR A 315 -18.19 7.39 -9.91
C TYR A 315 -17.48 8.20 -11.00
N LYS A 316 -17.08 9.43 -10.67
CA LYS A 316 -16.29 10.30 -11.55
C LYS A 316 -15.02 10.76 -10.81
N PRO A 317 -13.84 10.26 -11.20
CA PRO A 317 -12.60 10.70 -10.58
C PRO A 317 -12.29 12.17 -10.95
N GLU A 318 -11.73 12.92 -10.00
CA GLU A 318 -11.34 14.32 -10.16
C GLU A 318 -9.84 14.46 -10.45
N ILE A 319 -9.40 13.79 -11.50
CA ILE A 319 -8.01 13.66 -11.93
C ILE A 319 -7.95 13.57 -13.46
N SER A 320 -6.75 13.73 -14.03
CA SER A 320 -6.54 13.47 -15.45
C SER A 320 -6.63 11.97 -15.74
N SER A 321 -6.89 11.61 -17.00
CA SER A 321 -6.91 10.21 -17.45
C SER A 321 -5.58 9.49 -17.24
N ALA A 322 -4.46 10.22 -17.14
CA ALA A 322 -3.15 9.65 -16.85
C ALA A 322 -2.96 9.22 -15.39
N MET A 323 -3.94 9.50 -14.51
CA MET A 323 -3.85 9.19 -13.07
C MET A 323 -4.99 8.30 -12.58
N GLU A 324 -5.75 7.67 -13.48
CA GLU A 324 -6.91 6.84 -13.14
C GLU A 324 -6.58 5.70 -12.15
N PRO A 325 -7.60 5.15 -11.46
CA PRO A 325 -7.42 3.93 -10.66
C PRO A 325 -6.67 2.84 -11.45
N GLY A 326 -5.60 2.32 -10.85
CA GLY A 326 -4.71 1.34 -11.45
C GLY A 326 -3.49 1.90 -12.17
N ILE A 327 -3.35 3.24 -12.24
CA ILE A 327 -2.26 3.92 -12.96
C ILE A 327 -1.61 5.02 -12.10
N GLY A 328 -2.42 5.90 -11.49
CA GLY A 328 -1.94 7.14 -10.87
C GLY A 328 -1.44 7.04 -9.43
N LEU A 329 -2.19 7.64 -8.50
CA LEU A 329 -1.80 7.76 -7.10
C LEU A 329 -1.81 6.40 -6.41
N ARG A 330 -0.83 6.18 -5.53
CA ARG A 330 -0.71 4.98 -4.70
C ARG A 330 -0.82 5.34 -3.23
N TYR A 331 -1.29 4.42 -2.40
CA TYR A 331 -1.17 4.60 -0.95
C TYR A 331 0.29 4.55 -0.51
N ASP A 332 1.06 3.65 -1.10
CA ASP A 332 2.44 3.42 -0.73
C ASP A 332 3.22 3.10 -2.01
N TYR A 333 4.39 3.70 -2.13
CA TYR A 333 5.23 3.61 -3.32
C TYR A 333 6.33 2.52 -3.20
N GLY A 334 6.27 1.70 -2.15
CA GLY A 334 7.09 0.51 -1.97
C GLY A 334 6.27 -0.79 -2.00
N LYS A 335 6.58 -1.71 -1.09
CA LYS A 335 5.88 -3.00 -0.94
C LYS A 335 4.62 -2.83 -0.11
N PHE A 336 3.49 -2.77 -0.79
CA PHE A 336 2.19 -2.63 -0.15
C PHE A 336 1.09 -3.07 -1.11
N TYR A 337 0.27 -4.03 -0.69
CA TYR A 337 -0.73 -4.63 -1.57
C TYR A 337 -1.99 -5.07 -0.82
N ALA A 338 -3.04 -5.35 -1.59
CA ALA A 338 -4.32 -5.88 -1.10
C ALA A 338 -4.95 -5.05 0.03
N SER A 339 -4.69 -3.75 0.04
CA SER A 339 -5.07 -2.89 1.15
C SER A 339 -6.58 -2.74 1.28
N LYS A 340 -7.03 -2.56 2.52
CA LYS A 340 -8.45 -2.49 2.85
C LYS A 340 -8.65 -1.55 4.02
N THR A 341 -9.68 -0.71 3.91
CA THR A 341 -10.03 0.24 4.97
C THR A 341 -11.26 -0.21 5.77
N PHE A 342 -11.38 0.31 6.98
CA PHE A 342 -12.64 0.30 7.72
C PHE A 342 -12.85 1.62 8.46
N PHE A 343 -14.12 1.94 8.75
CA PHE A 343 -14.46 3.06 9.61
C PHE A 343 -14.42 2.62 11.08
N ASP A 344 -13.64 3.33 11.88
CA ASP A 344 -13.56 3.19 13.34
C ASP A 344 -14.53 4.18 13.99
N PRO A 345 -15.74 3.74 14.40
CA PRO A 345 -16.71 4.62 15.04
C PRO A 345 -16.32 5.03 16.46
N ALA A 346 -15.38 4.32 17.11
CA ALA A 346 -14.94 4.68 18.46
C ALA A 346 -14.08 5.95 18.48
N ARG A 347 -13.38 6.23 17.36
CA ARG A 347 -12.47 7.38 17.22
C ARG A 347 -12.77 8.28 16.02
N ASN A 348 -13.85 8.03 15.29
CA ASN A 348 -14.25 8.78 14.10
C ASN A 348 -13.12 8.91 13.07
N ARG A 349 -12.44 7.81 12.78
CA ARG A 349 -11.32 7.75 11.83
C ARG A 349 -11.48 6.58 10.87
N ARG A 350 -10.89 6.68 9.69
CA ARG A 350 -10.78 5.56 8.76
C ARG A 350 -9.40 4.95 8.90
N ILE A 351 -9.33 3.65 9.11
CA ILE A 351 -8.08 2.92 9.27
C ILE A 351 -7.81 2.11 8.01
N LEU A 352 -6.59 2.23 7.49
CA LEU A 352 -6.05 1.47 6.36
C LEU A 352 -5.15 0.34 6.88
N TRP A 353 -5.39 -0.87 6.37
CA TRP A 353 -4.48 -2.01 6.47
C TRP A 353 -3.91 -2.33 5.10
N GLY A 354 -2.68 -2.84 5.05
CA GLY A 354 -2.07 -3.35 3.82
C GLY A 354 -1.14 -4.51 4.09
N TRP A 355 -1.12 -5.47 3.16
CA TRP A 355 -0.21 -6.60 3.18
C TRP A 355 1.16 -6.19 2.63
N VAL A 356 2.22 -6.57 3.34
CA VAL A 356 3.61 -6.37 2.93
C VAL A 356 4.27 -7.73 2.77
N ASN A 357 4.37 -8.18 1.52
CA ASN A 357 4.97 -9.47 1.19
C ASN A 357 6.50 -9.48 1.41
N GLU A 358 7.12 -10.66 1.34
CA GLU A 358 8.56 -10.80 1.54
C GLU A 358 9.37 -10.27 0.33
N SER A 359 10.61 -9.87 0.60
CA SER A 359 11.66 -9.61 -0.41
C SER A 359 12.85 -10.54 -0.24
N SER A 360 12.75 -11.55 0.64
CA SER A 360 13.65 -12.70 0.67
C SER A 360 13.20 -13.76 -0.35
N SER A 361 14.04 -14.75 -0.60
CA SER A 361 13.67 -15.87 -1.47
C SER A 361 12.61 -16.78 -0.83
N ILE A 362 11.90 -17.55 -1.66
CA ILE A 362 10.94 -18.56 -1.18
C ILE A 362 11.64 -19.62 -0.31
N ALA A 363 12.89 -19.95 -0.62
CA ALA A 363 13.68 -20.87 0.19
C ALA A 363 13.90 -20.34 1.61
N ASP A 364 14.20 -19.04 1.75
CA ASP A 364 14.31 -18.38 3.05
C ASP A 364 12.98 -18.32 3.80
N ASP A 365 11.87 -18.05 3.10
CA ASP A 365 10.52 -18.06 3.69
C ASP A 365 10.19 -19.44 4.31
N VAL A 366 10.46 -20.51 3.57
CA VAL A 366 10.30 -21.88 4.06
C VAL A 366 11.26 -22.17 5.22
N ALA A 367 12.53 -21.73 5.12
CA ALA A 367 13.55 -22.00 6.13
C ALA A 367 13.29 -21.28 7.47
N LYS A 368 12.82 -20.03 7.42
CA LYS A 368 12.43 -19.25 8.61
C LYS A 368 11.04 -19.62 9.13
N GLY A 369 10.23 -20.29 8.31
CA GLY A 369 8.95 -20.89 8.69
C GLY A 369 7.78 -19.92 8.75
N TRP A 370 7.89 -18.75 8.11
CA TRP A 370 6.83 -17.76 7.98
C TRP A 370 7.09 -16.83 6.79
N SER A 371 6.05 -16.19 6.29
CA SER A 371 6.14 -15.21 5.21
C SER A 371 5.10 -14.12 5.41
N SER A 372 5.52 -12.88 5.16
CA SER A 372 4.79 -11.61 5.18
C SER A 372 4.45 -11.04 6.55
N VAL A 373 4.19 -9.73 6.53
CA VAL A 373 3.67 -8.93 7.66
C VAL A 373 2.55 -8.01 7.16
N MET A 374 1.77 -7.45 8.08
CA MET A 374 0.92 -6.30 7.77
C MET A 374 1.74 -5.02 7.98
N ALA A 375 1.55 -4.03 7.11
CA ALA A 375 1.92 -2.66 7.42
C ALA A 375 1.19 -2.22 8.70
N LEU A 376 1.77 -1.28 9.44
CA LEU A 376 1.08 -0.70 10.58
C LEU A 376 -0.25 -0.09 10.13
N PRO A 377 -1.32 -0.24 10.94
CA PRO A 377 -2.58 0.43 10.66
C PRO A 377 -2.37 1.95 10.61
N ARG A 378 -2.91 2.57 9.56
CA ARG A 378 -2.75 4.01 9.30
C ARG A 378 -4.12 4.69 9.36
N GLY A 379 -4.20 5.84 10.03
CA GLY A 379 -5.30 6.77 9.77
C GLY A 379 -5.18 7.31 8.35
N ILE A 380 -6.30 7.41 7.62
CA ILE A 380 -6.33 7.96 6.26
C ILE A 380 -7.42 9.03 6.09
N TRP A 381 -7.07 10.15 5.48
CA TRP A 381 -7.98 11.28 5.21
C TRP A 381 -7.53 12.09 3.98
N LEU A 382 -8.41 12.95 3.45
CA LEU A 382 -8.07 13.83 2.33
C LEU A 382 -7.17 14.97 2.81
N ASP A 383 -6.10 15.26 2.07
CA ASP A 383 -5.24 16.41 2.34
C ASP A 383 -6.05 17.72 2.21
N PRO A 384 -6.19 18.53 3.27
CA PRO A 384 -6.87 19.82 3.17
C PRO A 384 -6.18 20.80 2.20
N GLY A 385 -4.89 20.58 1.92
CA GLY A 385 -4.08 21.36 0.98
C GLY A 385 -4.10 20.83 -0.46
N ALA A 386 -4.62 19.62 -0.71
CA ALA A 386 -4.67 19.01 -2.05
C ALA A 386 -5.98 18.25 -2.27
N SER A 387 -6.71 18.62 -3.33
CA SER A 387 -8.10 18.17 -3.52
C SER A 387 -8.28 16.68 -3.87
N ASN A 388 -7.18 15.97 -4.15
CA ASN A 388 -7.16 14.59 -4.66
C ASN A 388 -6.09 13.69 -4.02
N VAL A 389 -5.31 14.17 -3.05
CA VAL A 389 -4.26 13.38 -2.38
C VAL A 389 -4.75 12.97 -1.00
N LEU A 390 -4.52 11.72 -0.63
CA LEU A 390 -4.79 11.20 0.70
C LEU A 390 -3.53 11.25 1.56
N ILE A 391 -3.67 11.73 2.79
CA ILE A 391 -2.64 11.65 3.83
C ILE A 391 -2.83 10.35 4.60
N GLN A 392 -1.72 9.69 4.94
CA GLN A 392 -1.69 8.53 5.81
C GLN A 392 -0.74 8.74 6.97
N TRP A 393 -1.14 8.36 8.17
CA TRP A 393 -0.26 8.41 9.34
C TRP A 393 -0.46 7.19 10.24
N PRO A 394 0.61 6.58 10.80
CA PRO A 394 0.48 5.51 11.76
C PRO A 394 -0.45 5.93 12.90
N ILE A 395 -1.32 5.01 13.35
CA ILE A 395 -2.23 5.31 14.46
C ILE A 395 -1.47 5.73 15.73
N ASP A 396 -2.07 6.64 16.51
CA ASP A 396 -1.44 7.16 17.72
C ASP A 396 -1.19 6.09 18.80
N GLU A 397 -1.91 4.97 18.77
CA GLU A 397 -1.72 3.88 19.73
C GLU A 397 -0.31 3.30 19.70
N ILE A 398 0.39 3.37 18.56
CA ILE A 398 1.79 2.89 18.48
C ILE A 398 2.75 3.74 19.34
N LEU A 399 2.38 4.98 19.67
CA LEU A 399 3.18 5.86 20.54
C LEU A 399 3.34 5.26 21.95
N THR A 400 2.44 4.37 22.37
CA THR A 400 2.53 3.67 23.67
C THR A 400 3.72 2.70 23.77
N LEU A 401 4.35 2.38 22.63
CA LEU A 401 5.55 1.55 22.56
C LEU A 401 6.85 2.34 22.67
N ARG A 402 6.82 3.67 22.48
CA ARG A 402 8.01 4.53 22.60
C ARG A 402 8.62 4.40 24.00
N GLN A 403 9.91 4.11 24.05
CA GLN A 403 10.72 3.99 25.26
C GLN A 403 11.73 5.15 25.32
N ASP A 404 13.02 4.83 25.50
CA ASP A 404 14.11 5.79 25.58
C ASP A 404 14.12 6.71 24.34
N GLU A 405 14.35 8.00 24.60
CA GLU A 405 14.35 9.08 23.60
C GLU A 405 15.75 9.66 23.43
N VAL A 406 16.19 9.80 22.18
CA VAL A 406 17.42 10.51 21.82
C VAL A 406 17.06 11.65 20.86
N THR A 407 17.36 12.89 21.25
CA THR A 407 17.10 14.07 20.41
C THR A 407 18.38 14.84 20.13
N LEU A 408 18.60 15.17 18.86
CA LEU A 408 19.62 16.13 18.43
C LEU A 408 18.93 17.29 17.71
N ARG A 409 19.50 18.50 17.83
CA ARG A 409 18.99 19.73 17.21
C ARG A 409 20.12 20.47 16.53
N ASP A 410 19.77 21.20 15.47
CA ASP A 410 20.67 22.05 14.70
C ASP A 410 21.96 21.34 14.27
N VAL A 411 21.85 20.07 13.86
CA VAL A 411 22.98 19.28 13.36
C VAL A 411 23.28 19.73 11.93
N ARG A 412 24.52 20.13 11.69
CA ARG A 412 24.99 20.55 10.37
C ARG A 412 25.79 19.42 9.72
N LEU A 413 25.35 18.98 8.55
CA LEU A 413 26.00 17.93 7.77
C LEU A 413 26.73 18.58 6.60
N ALA A 414 28.07 18.55 6.64
CA ALA A 414 28.90 19.01 5.54
C ALA A 414 28.70 18.14 4.28
N PRO A 415 29.02 18.65 3.08
CA PRO A 415 28.99 17.84 1.85
C PRO A 415 29.81 16.55 1.97
N GLY A 416 29.22 15.41 1.60
CA GLY A 416 29.83 14.08 1.67
C GLY A 416 30.06 13.55 3.07
N SER A 417 29.39 14.10 4.08
CA SER A 417 29.54 13.67 5.48
C SER A 417 28.50 12.64 5.90
N THR A 418 28.93 11.73 6.78
CA THR A 418 28.10 10.75 7.47
C THR A 418 28.36 10.89 8.98
N LEU A 419 27.29 10.97 9.76
CA LEU A 419 27.33 11.12 11.21
C LEU A 419 26.60 9.94 11.87
N GLU A 420 27.32 9.13 12.63
CA GLU A 420 26.70 8.08 13.47
C GLU A 420 25.97 8.72 14.66
N LEU A 421 24.75 8.25 14.92
CA LEU A 421 24.04 8.54 16.16
C LEU A 421 24.42 7.45 17.17
N SER A 422 25.57 7.60 17.83
CA SER A 422 26.18 6.56 18.68
C SER A 422 25.30 6.05 19.83
N ASP A 423 24.40 6.90 20.33
CA ASP A 423 23.45 6.60 21.41
C ASP A 423 22.19 5.88 20.90
N VAL A 424 22.05 5.76 19.57
CA VAL A 424 20.96 5.04 18.91
C VAL A 424 21.50 3.75 18.32
N ARG A 425 21.13 2.63 18.95
CA ARG A 425 21.41 1.28 18.45
C ARG A 425 20.16 0.43 18.50
N GLY A 426 19.96 -0.41 17.51
CA GLY A 426 18.85 -1.34 17.50
C GLY A 426 18.15 -1.46 16.16
N VAL A 427 17.13 -2.32 16.18
CA VAL A 427 16.34 -2.71 15.00
C VAL A 427 14.86 -2.38 15.16
N GLN A 428 14.49 -1.71 16.25
CA GLN A 428 13.11 -1.32 16.58
C GLN A 428 13.09 0.15 16.99
N LEU A 429 12.80 1.02 16.03
CA LEU A 429 12.93 2.47 16.18
C LEU A 429 11.72 3.19 15.59
N ASP A 430 11.36 4.31 16.21
CA ASP A 430 10.52 5.35 15.62
C ASP A 430 11.34 6.62 15.52
N ILE A 431 11.53 7.11 14.31
CA ILE A 431 12.44 8.21 14.00
C ILE A 431 11.61 9.34 13.40
N GLU A 432 11.71 10.54 13.94
CA GLU A 432 11.16 11.76 13.36
C GLU A 432 12.29 12.75 13.10
N VAL A 433 12.47 13.15 11.84
CA VAL A 433 13.51 14.09 11.41
C VAL A 433 12.92 15.25 10.63
N LEU A 434 13.45 16.43 10.89
CA LEU A 434 13.09 17.68 10.24
C LEU A 434 14.36 18.31 9.65
N PHE A 435 14.46 18.32 8.32
CA PHE A 435 15.53 19.00 7.61
C PHE A 435 15.10 20.44 7.28
N ALA A 436 16.01 21.40 7.42
CA ALA A 436 15.80 22.73 6.90
C ALA A 436 15.66 22.66 5.37
N MET A 437 14.79 23.49 4.80
CA MET A 437 14.80 23.66 3.35
C MET A 437 16.15 24.24 2.92
N PRO A 438 16.84 23.63 1.95
CA PRO A 438 18.11 24.15 1.45
C PRO A 438 17.89 25.49 0.74
N GLU A 439 18.94 26.30 0.69
CA GLU A 439 18.94 27.52 -0.14
C GLU A 439 19.06 27.12 -1.61
N LEU A 440 17.91 27.03 -2.28
CA LEU A 440 17.83 26.66 -3.68
C LEU A 440 17.83 27.91 -4.57
N ASP A 441 18.61 27.86 -5.66
CA ASP A 441 18.66 28.94 -6.64
C ASP A 441 17.28 29.14 -7.29
N LYS A 442 16.78 30.38 -7.33
CA LYS A 442 15.49 30.76 -7.92
C LYS A 442 15.56 31.03 -9.43
N ARG A 443 16.67 30.67 -10.09
CA ARG A 443 16.93 31.11 -11.47
C ARG A 443 16.04 30.36 -12.47
N ASN A 444 15.08 31.09 -13.05
CA ASN A 444 14.21 30.66 -14.17
C ASN A 444 14.94 30.41 -15.51
N ASP A 445 16.28 30.42 -15.53
CA ASP A 445 17.08 30.63 -16.75
C ASP A 445 17.90 29.40 -17.17
N LEU A 446 17.49 28.20 -16.75
CA LEU A 446 18.13 26.95 -17.18
C LEU A 446 17.62 26.58 -18.57
N SER A 447 18.20 27.21 -19.59
CA SER A 447 18.05 26.85 -21.01
C SER A 447 18.83 25.57 -21.32
N ASP A 448 18.12 24.48 -21.60
CA ASP A 448 18.31 23.58 -22.75
C ASP A 448 17.70 22.18 -22.48
N GLU A 449 16.97 21.71 -23.50
CA GLU A 449 16.34 20.40 -23.77
C GLU A 449 15.23 19.84 -22.85
N ASP A 450 14.36 19.04 -23.48
CA ASP A 450 12.98 18.68 -23.13
C ASP A 450 12.82 17.89 -21.81
N ASP A 451 12.46 18.56 -20.71
CA ASP A 451 11.94 17.85 -19.53
C ASP A 451 10.50 17.39 -19.79
N VAL A 452 10.31 16.06 -19.80
CA VAL A 452 9.01 15.38 -19.86
C VAL A 452 8.20 15.77 -18.61
N ASP A 453 6.88 15.97 -18.77
CA ASP A 453 5.97 16.33 -17.67
C ASP A 453 6.17 15.43 -16.42
N LEU A 454 5.94 15.98 -15.22
CA LEU A 454 6.06 15.25 -13.95
C LEU A 454 5.11 14.04 -13.94
N VAL A 455 5.64 12.86 -14.20
CA VAL A 455 4.91 11.58 -14.06
C VAL A 455 5.32 10.96 -12.72
N TYR A 456 4.39 10.86 -11.78
CA TYR A 456 4.64 10.34 -10.43
C TYR A 456 5.27 8.94 -10.40
N ASP A 457 4.97 8.09 -11.38
CA ASP A 457 5.55 6.75 -11.51
C ASP A 457 7.04 6.76 -11.89
N LEU A 458 7.58 7.87 -12.42
CA LEU A 458 9.01 8.04 -12.68
C LEU A 458 9.84 8.30 -11.42
N GLY A 459 9.22 8.59 -10.27
CA GLY A 459 9.96 8.83 -9.03
C GLY A 459 10.78 7.62 -8.59
N SER A 460 10.24 6.41 -8.74
CA SER A 460 10.94 5.16 -8.43
C SER A 460 12.14 4.92 -9.36
N VAL A 461 11.97 5.18 -10.66
CA VAL A 461 13.03 5.14 -11.68
C VAL A 461 14.14 6.11 -11.29
N ARG A 462 13.77 7.33 -10.89
CA ARG A 462 14.74 8.34 -10.48
C ARG A 462 15.51 7.94 -9.22
N CYS A 463 14.83 7.38 -8.22
CA CYS A 463 15.49 6.86 -7.02
C CYS A 463 16.47 5.73 -7.36
N LYS A 464 16.14 4.85 -8.32
CA LYS A 464 17.04 3.79 -8.79
C LYS A 464 18.28 4.35 -9.50
N GLU A 465 18.13 5.37 -10.35
CA GLU A 465 19.26 6.06 -10.99
C GLU A 465 20.20 6.70 -9.95
N LEU A 466 19.62 7.36 -8.94
CA LEU A 466 20.37 7.96 -7.83
C LEU A 466 21.12 6.90 -7.02
N ALA A 467 20.46 5.79 -6.66
CA ALA A 467 21.05 4.66 -5.94
C ALA A 467 22.23 4.04 -6.69
N SER A 468 22.16 3.97 -8.03
CA SER A 468 23.23 3.42 -8.87
C SER A 468 24.45 4.34 -9.04
N GLY A 469 24.39 5.58 -8.54
CA GLY A 469 25.46 6.56 -8.68
C GLY A 469 25.62 7.12 -10.11
N VAL A 470 24.65 6.88 -10.99
CA VAL A 470 24.65 7.33 -12.39
C VAL A 470 24.46 8.85 -12.50
N VAL A 471 23.83 9.47 -11.50
CA VAL A 471 23.59 10.93 -11.47
C VAL A 471 24.77 11.64 -10.81
N SER A 472 25.42 12.54 -11.56
CA SER A 472 26.57 13.32 -11.12
C SER A 472 26.21 14.36 -10.04
N ARG A 473 27.06 14.49 -9.02
CA ARG A 473 26.95 15.36 -7.83
C ARG A 473 26.92 16.88 -8.12
N SER A 474 26.88 17.32 -9.39
CA SER A 474 27.10 18.74 -9.75
C SER A 474 26.17 19.27 -10.85
N GLN A 475 24.88 18.97 -10.80
CA GLN A 475 23.92 19.62 -11.69
C GLN A 475 23.20 20.77 -10.97
N SER A 476 23.11 21.95 -11.59
CA SER A 476 22.41 23.12 -11.06
C SER A 476 20.90 22.94 -10.88
N LYS A 477 20.35 21.79 -11.30
CA LYS A 477 18.93 21.41 -11.24
C LYS A 477 18.61 20.42 -10.11
N GLU A 478 19.58 20.00 -9.31
CA GLU A 478 19.40 18.93 -8.33
C GLU A 478 20.06 19.22 -6.99
N PHE A 479 19.47 18.74 -5.91
CA PHE A 479 20.01 18.88 -4.56
C PHE A 479 19.74 17.62 -3.74
N GLY A 480 20.79 17.00 -3.22
CA GLY A 480 20.73 15.72 -2.51
C GLY A 480 21.68 14.68 -3.10
N PRO A 481 21.60 13.42 -2.65
CA PRO A 481 20.69 12.93 -1.62
C PRO A 481 21.15 13.26 -0.18
N PHE A 482 20.20 13.42 0.75
CA PHE A 482 20.47 13.54 2.18
C PHE A 482 19.36 12.90 3.00
N GLY A 483 19.72 12.25 4.12
CA GLY A 483 18.75 11.47 4.87
C GLY A 483 19.37 10.60 5.95
N LEU A 484 18.84 9.39 6.06
CA LEU A 484 19.14 8.42 7.11
C LEU A 484 19.69 7.13 6.51
N TYR A 485 20.65 6.52 7.19
CA TYR A 485 20.91 5.08 7.09
C TYR A 485 20.32 4.40 8.31
N VAL A 486 19.45 3.41 8.07
CA VAL A 486 18.85 2.57 9.10
C VAL A 486 19.20 1.11 8.84
N LEU A 487 19.11 0.29 9.89
CA LEU A 487 19.52 -1.13 9.85
C LEU A 487 20.92 -1.30 9.25
N ALA A 488 21.83 -0.38 9.61
CA ALA A 488 23.16 -0.33 9.04
C ALA A 488 24.16 -1.12 9.90
N SER A 489 25.08 -1.79 9.22
CA SER A 489 26.31 -2.34 9.80
C SER A 489 27.26 -1.21 10.22
N GLU A 490 28.25 -1.53 11.06
CA GLU A 490 29.20 -0.54 11.60
C GLU A 490 30.09 0.09 10.53
N ASP A 491 30.50 -0.69 9.54
CA ASP A 491 31.24 -0.23 8.35
C ASP A 491 30.32 0.28 7.23
N THR A 492 29.00 0.24 7.45
CA THR A 492 27.95 0.64 6.50
C THR A 492 27.91 -0.16 5.19
N GLU A 493 28.56 -1.33 5.13
CA GLU A 493 28.53 -2.21 3.96
C GLU A 493 27.10 -2.68 3.66
N GLU A 494 26.40 -3.17 4.69
CA GLU A 494 24.96 -3.37 4.70
C GLU A 494 24.27 -2.14 5.31
N ARG A 495 23.35 -1.50 4.58
CA ARG A 495 22.56 -0.34 5.02
C ARG A 495 21.29 -0.16 4.18
N THR A 496 20.24 0.36 4.79
CA THR A 496 19.05 0.84 4.06
C THR A 496 19.01 2.37 4.14
N ALA A 497 18.97 3.05 3.00
CA ALA A 497 19.00 4.50 2.93
C ALA A 497 17.61 5.07 2.68
N VAL A 498 17.13 5.94 3.57
CA VAL A 498 15.87 6.69 3.39
C VAL A 498 16.21 8.17 3.30
N PHE A 499 15.95 8.79 2.15
CA PHE A 499 16.48 10.12 1.89
C PHE A 499 15.60 10.98 0.99
N PHE A 500 15.78 12.28 1.15
CA PHE A 500 15.25 13.27 0.22
C PHE A 500 16.25 13.56 -0.90
N HIS A 501 15.70 13.83 -2.07
CA HIS A 501 16.38 14.41 -3.21
C HIS A 501 15.45 15.46 -3.83
N LEU A 502 15.98 16.60 -4.24
CA LEU A 502 15.19 17.69 -4.83
C LEU A 502 15.57 17.85 -6.29
N VAL A 503 14.58 17.95 -7.16
CA VAL A 503 14.74 18.09 -8.61
C VAL A 503 13.97 19.31 -9.10
N HIS A 504 14.61 20.17 -9.88
CA HIS A 504 13.97 21.35 -10.47
C HIS A 504 13.38 21.04 -11.84
N PHE A 505 12.07 21.16 -11.97
CA PHE A 505 11.34 21.05 -13.23
C PHE A 505 10.97 22.43 -13.77
N ARG A 506 10.97 22.58 -15.10
CA ARG A 506 10.61 23.86 -15.75
C ARG A 506 9.21 24.37 -15.39
N ASN A 507 8.22 23.49 -15.43
CA ASN A 507 6.81 23.86 -15.25
C ASN A 507 6.33 23.75 -13.79
N PHE A 508 7.07 23.02 -12.96
CA PHE A 508 6.67 22.69 -11.58
C PHE A 508 7.64 23.26 -10.53
N GLY A 509 8.76 23.87 -10.93
CA GLY A 509 9.79 24.33 -10.00
C GLY A 509 10.47 23.16 -9.27
N TRP A 510 10.99 23.44 -8.07
CA TRP A 510 11.61 22.43 -7.22
C TRP A 510 10.57 21.44 -6.68
N GLN A 511 10.79 20.17 -6.94
CA GLN A 511 9.98 19.05 -6.46
C GLN A 511 10.81 18.18 -5.53
N GLY A 512 10.22 17.77 -4.41
CA GLY A 512 10.84 16.82 -3.50
C GLY A 512 10.62 15.39 -3.98
N LEU A 513 11.61 14.53 -3.78
CA LEU A 513 11.57 13.09 -4.02
C LEU A 513 11.96 12.42 -2.71
N ILE A 514 11.15 11.45 -2.26
CA ILE A 514 11.52 10.54 -1.16
C ILE A 514 11.93 9.21 -1.76
N CYS A 515 13.09 8.71 -1.37
CA CYS A 515 13.62 7.42 -1.80
C CYS A 515 13.84 6.51 -0.59
N SER A 516 13.51 5.23 -0.77
CA SER A 516 13.93 4.12 0.08
C SER A 516 14.83 3.22 -0.75
N ASP A 517 16.14 3.46 -0.65
CA ASP A 517 17.15 2.68 -1.33
C ASP A 517 17.61 1.50 -0.47
N GLN A 518 17.34 0.31 -0.99
CA GLN A 518 17.69 -0.96 -0.38
C GLN A 518 18.71 -1.77 -1.21
N SER A 519 19.36 -1.13 -2.19
CA SER A 519 20.41 -1.74 -3.04
C SER A 519 21.57 -2.35 -2.24
N ASN A 520 21.94 -1.69 -1.12
CA ASN A 520 22.93 -2.14 -0.16
C ASN A 520 22.32 -2.71 1.14
N SER A 521 21.03 -3.04 1.17
CA SER A 521 20.36 -3.46 2.42
C SER A 521 20.80 -4.82 2.95
N THR A 522 21.37 -5.66 2.09
CA THR A 522 21.85 -6.99 2.46
C THR A 522 22.96 -7.46 1.53
N LEU A 523 23.87 -8.28 2.05
CA LEU A 523 24.87 -9.04 1.28
C LEU A 523 24.27 -10.30 0.62
N ALA A 524 23.06 -10.71 0.98
CA ALA A 524 22.38 -11.82 0.31
C ALA A 524 22.14 -11.50 -1.17
N GLU A 525 22.49 -12.42 -2.08
CA GLU A 525 22.36 -12.21 -3.53
C GLU A 525 20.94 -12.45 -4.05
N ASP A 526 20.18 -13.31 -3.38
CA ASP A 526 18.84 -13.77 -3.78
C ASP A 526 17.69 -12.94 -3.19
N ALA A 527 18.00 -11.91 -2.41
CA ALA A 527 17.02 -10.95 -1.92
C ALA A 527 16.66 -9.93 -3.01
N ASP A 528 15.37 -9.56 -3.09
CA ASP A 528 14.90 -8.42 -3.87
C ASP A 528 15.33 -7.10 -3.21
N LYS A 529 16.22 -6.39 -3.90
CA LYS A 529 16.78 -5.10 -3.47
C LYS A 529 16.24 -3.92 -4.29
N THR A 530 15.04 -4.03 -4.82
CA THR A 530 14.42 -2.97 -5.63
C THR A 530 14.33 -1.65 -4.86
N THR A 531 14.94 -0.59 -5.37
CA THR A 531 14.81 0.76 -4.80
C THR A 531 13.41 1.32 -5.07
N TYR A 532 12.80 1.92 -4.04
CA TYR A 532 11.47 2.52 -4.11
C TYR A 532 11.51 4.03 -3.90
N GLY A 533 10.45 4.72 -4.31
CA GLY A 533 10.29 6.15 -4.04
C GLY A 533 9.28 6.82 -4.95
N SER A 534 8.90 8.04 -4.59
CA SER A 534 8.05 8.89 -5.42
C SER A 534 8.20 10.35 -5.05
N TYR A 535 7.70 11.22 -5.92
CA TYR A 535 7.67 12.64 -5.67
C TYR A 535 6.77 12.93 -4.46
N VAL A 536 7.23 13.88 -3.65
CA VAL A 536 6.53 14.36 -2.47
C VAL A 536 5.98 15.73 -2.81
N HIS A 537 4.67 15.88 -2.65
CA HIS A 537 4.05 17.20 -2.74
C HIS A 537 4.54 18.05 -1.56
N VAL A 538 5.51 18.92 -1.82
CA VAL A 538 5.93 19.97 -0.91
C VAL A 538 5.05 21.18 -1.18
N ALA A 539 4.22 21.57 -0.20
CA ALA A 539 3.27 22.66 -0.39
C ALA A 539 3.97 24.03 -0.40
N GLU A 540 3.39 25.01 -1.09
CA GLU A 540 3.82 26.40 -1.07
C GLU A 540 3.66 26.96 0.36
N GLY A 541 4.75 26.91 1.15
CA GLY A 541 4.76 27.30 2.56
C GLY A 541 5.49 26.32 3.49
N ASP A 542 5.82 25.11 3.04
CA ASP A 542 6.63 24.16 3.82
C ASP A 542 8.05 24.72 4.05
N GLN A 543 8.36 25.11 5.28
CA GLN A 543 9.65 25.72 5.66
C GLN A 543 10.75 24.68 5.99
N ALA A 544 10.42 23.40 5.85
CA ALA A 544 11.25 22.27 6.21
C ALA A 544 10.73 21.00 5.54
N LEU A 545 11.63 20.03 5.40
CA LEU A 545 11.31 18.68 4.93
C LEU A 545 11.15 17.75 6.14
N SER A 546 9.96 17.20 6.34
CA SER A 546 9.67 16.28 7.44
C SER A 546 9.64 14.84 6.96
N LEU A 547 10.25 13.96 7.75
CA LEU A 547 10.26 12.52 7.51
C LEU A 547 10.10 11.79 8.83
N ARG A 548 9.17 10.84 8.86
CA ARG A 548 9.09 9.84 9.93
C ARG A 548 9.46 8.47 9.37
N VAL A 549 10.31 7.72 10.07
CA VAL A 549 10.73 6.37 9.66
C VAL A 549 10.51 5.41 10.83
N LEU A 550 9.69 4.39 10.60
CA LEU A 550 9.51 3.28 11.52
C LEU A 550 10.36 2.11 11.06
N VAL A 551 11.20 1.59 11.95
CA VAL A 551 12.10 0.47 11.70
C VAL A 551 11.69 -0.68 12.62
N ASP A 552 11.45 -1.87 12.06
CA ASP A 552 11.05 -3.05 12.84
C ASP A 552 11.65 -4.34 12.27
N HIS A 553 12.94 -4.56 12.53
CA HIS A 553 13.74 -5.69 12.06
C HIS A 553 13.86 -5.78 10.54
N SER A 554 12.86 -6.33 9.86
CA SER A 554 12.88 -6.57 8.40
C SER A 554 11.96 -5.67 7.60
N ILE A 555 11.33 -4.68 8.23
CA ILE A 555 10.46 -3.70 7.58
C ILE A 555 10.87 -2.28 7.97
N VAL A 556 10.81 -1.38 6.98
CA VAL A 556 10.99 0.06 7.17
C VAL A 556 9.82 0.78 6.50
N GLU A 557 9.04 1.53 7.28
CA GLU A 557 7.93 2.37 6.77
C GLU A 557 8.33 3.85 6.87
N SER A 558 8.34 4.56 5.75
CA SER A 558 8.80 5.95 5.64
C SER A 558 7.64 6.87 5.26
N PHE A 559 7.38 7.90 6.05
CA PHE A 559 6.29 8.87 5.88
C PHE A 559 6.86 10.28 5.65
N ALA A 560 6.84 10.74 4.41
CA ALA A 560 7.37 12.05 4.03
C ALA A 560 6.28 13.13 4.05
N GLN A 561 6.65 14.36 4.42
CA GLN A 561 5.79 15.55 4.51
C GLN A 561 4.47 15.28 5.26
N GLY A 562 4.57 14.65 6.44
CA GLY A 562 3.41 14.32 7.27
C GLY A 562 2.52 13.21 6.68
N GLY A 563 3.09 12.34 5.83
CA GLY A 563 2.36 11.18 5.28
C GLY A 563 1.68 11.41 3.94
N ARG A 564 2.06 12.46 3.21
CA ARG A 564 1.62 12.71 1.83
C ARG A 564 2.19 11.68 0.85
N THR A 565 3.40 11.23 1.12
CA THR A 565 4.05 10.15 0.36
C THR A 565 4.58 9.14 1.36
N VAL A 566 4.19 7.89 1.17
CA VAL A 566 4.61 6.78 2.03
C VAL A 566 5.37 5.75 1.20
N VAL A 567 6.44 5.19 1.77
CA VAL A 567 7.26 4.16 1.14
C VAL A 567 7.57 3.07 2.16
N THR A 568 7.15 1.84 1.88
CA THR A 568 7.45 0.66 2.70
C THR A 568 8.47 -0.24 2.01
N SER A 569 9.52 -0.63 2.72
CA SER A 569 10.55 -1.56 2.21
C SER A 569 10.72 -2.77 3.12
N ARG A 570 11.23 -3.87 2.55
CA ARG A 570 11.50 -5.12 3.25
C ARG A 570 12.95 -5.51 3.04
N VAL A 571 13.70 -5.62 4.14
CA VAL A 571 15.16 -5.77 4.11
C VAL A 571 15.62 -6.88 5.05
N TYR A 572 16.70 -7.57 4.69
CA TYR A 572 17.19 -8.74 5.43
C TYR A 572 18.73 -8.71 5.60
N PRO A 573 19.28 -7.73 6.37
CA PRO A 573 20.72 -7.62 6.55
C PRO A 573 21.31 -8.88 7.20
N GLN A 574 22.34 -9.47 6.59
CA GLN A 574 22.96 -10.71 7.05
C GLN A 574 23.65 -10.55 8.41
N PHE A 575 24.21 -9.37 8.71
CA PHE A 575 24.83 -9.11 10.01
C PHE A 575 23.87 -9.33 11.19
N LEU A 576 22.55 -9.16 11.00
CA LEU A 576 21.54 -9.43 12.04
C LEU A 576 21.33 -10.92 12.31
N ALA A 577 21.47 -11.75 11.28
CA ALA A 577 21.41 -13.21 11.44
C ALA A 577 22.64 -13.74 12.19
N HIS A 578 23.83 -13.22 11.87
CA HIS A 578 25.10 -13.71 12.41
C HIS A 578 25.48 -13.12 13.78
N ASN A 579 25.23 -11.83 14.02
CA ASN A 579 25.66 -11.16 15.24
C ASN A 579 24.63 -11.32 16.36
N ARG A 580 25.03 -11.82 17.54
CA ARG A 580 24.12 -12.21 18.64
C ARG A 580 23.33 -11.06 19.29
N ALA A 581 23.61 -9.80 18.95
CA ALA A 581 22.96 -8.65 19.56
C ALA A 581 22.28 -7.76 18.52
N SER A 582 20.99 -7.50 18.71
CA SER A 582 20.23 -6.49 17.96
C SER A 582 20.85 -5.09 18.07
N ALA A 583 21.67 -4.86 19.10
CA ALA A 583 22.48 -3.65 19.29
C ALA A 583 23.61 -3.48 18.25
N ALA A 584 23.79 -4.43 17.33
CA ALA A 584 24.74 -4.31 16.22
C ALA A 584 24.25 -3.32 15.14
N ALA A 585 22.94 -3.17 14.97
CA ALA A 585 22.37 -2.25 13.99
C ALA A 585 22.60 -0.81 14.44
N ARG A 586 23.18 -0.02 13.53
CA ARG A 586 23.55 1.38 13.69
C ARG A 586 22.60 2.27 12.89
N MET A 587 22.63 3.55 13.24
CA MET A 587 21.88 4.59 12.56
C MET A 587 22.80 5.77 12.25
N PHE A 588 22.65 6.31 11.05
CA PHE A 588 23.45 7.45 10.60
C PHE A 588 22.57 8.52 9.97
N LEU A 589 22.99 9.77 10.13
CA LEU A 589 22.61 10.87 9.25
C LEU A 589 23.66 10.97 8.13
N PHE A 590 23.24 11.25 6.90
CA PHE A 590 24.18 11.48 5.80
C PHE A 590 23.76 12.65 4.91
N ASN A 591 24.75 13.26 4.26
CA ASN A 591 24.55 14.29 3.26
C ASN A 591 25.54 14.10 2.11
N ASP A 592 25.05 13.62 0.97
CA ASP A 592 25.82 13.51 -0.28
C ASP A 592 25.55 14.68 -1.25
N ALA A 593 24.80 15.70 -0.82
CA ALA A 593 24.60 16.91 -1.60
C ALA A 593 25.91 17.74 -1.70
N ALA A 594 25.95 18.62 -2.71
CA ALA A 594 27.09 19.52 -2.92
C ALA A 594 27.21 20.66 -1.89
N ALA A 595 26.21 20.84 -1.01
CA ALA A 595 26.16 21.91 -0.01
C ALA A 595 25.70 21.37 1.35
N GLU A 596 25.86 22.21 2.39
CA GLU A 596 25.48 21.86 3.76
C GLU A 596 23.97 21.59 3.87
N VAL A 597 23.62 20.54 4.62
CA VAL A 597 22.24 20.24 5.03
C VAL A 597 22.13 20.46 6.53
N VAL A 598 21.10 21.19 6.95
CA VAL A 598 20.81 21.44 8.36
C VAL A 598 19.67 20.54 8.81
N VAL A 599 19.92 19.67 9.77
CA VAL A 599 18.90 18.91 10.49
C VAL A 599 18.42 19.79 11.65
N LYS A 600 17.25 20.41 11.50
CA LYS A 600 16.65 21.27 12.55
C LYS A 600 16.43 20.46 13.82
N SER A 601 15.90 19.25 13.68
CA SER A 601 15.75 18.30 14.77
C SER A 601 15.67 16.87 14.26
N ILE A 602 16.22 15.94 15.01
CA ILE A 602 15.94 14.52 14.89
C ILE A 602 15.64 13.98 16.28
N THR A 603 14.55 13.24 16.40
CA THR A 603 14.19 12.52 17.61
C THR A 603 14.00 11.05 17.27
N VAL A 604 14.63 10.18 18.07
CA VAL A 604 14.56 8.74 17.90
C VAL A 604 14.07 8.13 19.19
N TRP A 605 13.05 7.28 19.09
CA TRP A 605 12.58 6.45 20.19
C TRP A 605 12.90 5.00 19.91
N HIS A 606 13.41 4.28 20.91
CA HIS A 606 13.37 2.83 20.92
C HIS A 606 11.92 2.36 21.09
N MET A 607 11.54 1.32 20.37
CA MET A 607 10.17 0.78 20.41
C MET A 607 10.16 -0.56 21.16
N ASP A 608 9.21 -0.72 22.10
CA ASP A 608 9.01 -1.98 22.82
C ASP A 608 8.34 -3.06 21.94
N ASP A 609 8.46 -4.32 22.34
CA ASP A 609 7.86 -5.47 21.65
C ASP A 609 6.42 -5.72 22.16
N ILE A 610 5.46 -5.87 21.25
CA ILE A 610 4.05 -6.14 21.57
C ILE A 610 3.86 -7.45 22.34
N LYS A 611 4.81 -8.39 22.27
CA LYS A 611 4.75 -9.69 22.95
C LYS A 611 5.17 -9.64 24.42
N ARG A 612 5.80 -8.57 24.89
CA ARG A 612 6.29 -8.48 26.28
C ARG A 612 5.19 -8.19 27.29
N ARG A 613 4.06 -7.65 26.86
CA ARG A 613 2.88 -7.43 27.69
C ARG A 613 1.94 -8.62 27.49
N ASN A 614 1.98 -9.60 28.40
CA ASN A 614 0.99 -10.67 28.47
C ASN A 614 -0.41 -10.03 28.64
N LEU A 615 -1.23 -10.04 27.59
CA LEU A 615 -2.66 -9.71 27.63
C LEU A 615 -3.50 -10.99 27.64
#